data_AF-A0A4P8RM87-F1
#
_entry.id   AF-A0A4P8RM87-F1
#
_cell.length_a   1.000
_cell.length_b   1.000
_cell.length_c   1.000
_cell.angle_alpha   90.00
_cell.angle_beta   90.00
_cell.angle_gamma   90.00
#
_symmetry.space_group_name_H-M   'P 1'
#
loop_
_entity.id
_entity.type
_entity.pdbx_description
1 polymer ?
#
loop_
_entity_poly.entity_id
_entity_poly.type
_entity_poly.pdbx_seq_one_letter_code
_entity_poly.pdbx_strand_id
1 'polypeptide(L)'
;MSKDIMQIVREQDVVLFRNRVREFSTKIGMSLVNQTKLITAASELVRNMLKYANGGKVVLEIISKNAQRGVRLTFIDEGPGIADIQAAMRDGFSTGKSLGLGLPGTKRLVNEFDIKSKVGEGTTVSIIHWKHGR
;
A
#
# COMPACT_ATOMS: atom_id res chain seq x y z
N MET A 1 -4.66 -19.56 -6.21
CA MET A 1 -4.24 -18.14 -6.24
C MET A 1 -3.36 -17.87 -5.04
N SER A 2 -2.24 -17.17 -5.18
CA SER A 2 -1.35 -16.88 -4.04
C SER A 2 -1.91 -15.70 -3.25
N LYS A 3 -2.23 -15.95 -1.98
CA LYS A 3 -2.69 -14.95 -1.00
C LYS A 3 -1.87 -15.09 0.27
N ASP A 4 -1.56 -13.97 0.90
CA ASP A 4 -0.89 -13.92 2.20
C ASP A 4 -1.44 -12.76 3.03
N ILE A 5 -1.33 -12.88 4.35
CA ILE A 5 -1.76 -11.85 5.30
C ILE A 5 -0.61 -11.60 6.27
N MET A 6 -0.20 -10.35 6.40
CA MET A 6 0.85 -9.93 7.32
C MET A 6 0.30 -8.96 8.37
N GLN A 7 0.68 -9.15 9.62
CA GLN A 7 0.47 -8.16 10.68
C GLN A 7 1.61 -7.15 10.66
N ILE A 8 1.25 -5.88 10.84
CA ILE A 8 2.18 -4.75 10.88
C ILE A 8 1.91 -4.04 12.19
N VAL A 9 2.79 -4.19 13.18
CA VAL A 9 2.63 -3.59 14.51
C VAL A 9 3.86 -2.81 14.95
N ARG A 10 5.00 -2.95 14.25
CA ARG A 10 6.25 -2.23 14.52
C ARG A 10 7.09 -2.02 13.26
N GLU A 11 8.06 -1.09 13.35
CA GLU A 11 8.97 -0.73 12.24
C GLU A 11 9.77 -1.93 11.67
N GLN A 12 10.06 -2.94 12.49
CA GLN A 12 10.77 -4.15 12.03
C GLN A 12 9.95 -4.94 11.00
N ASP A 13 8.62 -4.88 11.08
CA ASP A 13 7.72 -5.60 10.18
C ASP A 13 7.76 -5.01 8.76
N VAL A 14 8.15 -3.73 8.61
CA VAL A 14 8.31 -3.07 7.31
C VAL A 14 9.39 -3.75 6.47
N VAL A 15 10.45 -4.27 7.09
CA VAL A 15 11.51 -5.00 6.36
C VAL A 15 10.97 -6.31 5.80
N LEU A 16 10.28 -7.10 6.63
CA LEU A 16 9.69 -8.38 6.25
C LEU A 16 8.61 -8.18 5.18
N PHE A 17 7.76 -7.17 5.36
CA PHE A 17 6.73 -6.79 4.40
C PHE A 17 7.30 -6.47 3.02
N ARG A 18 8.36 -5.64 2.94
CA ARG A 18 9.00 -5.30 1.66
C ARG A 18 9.56 -6.53 0.95
N ASN A 19 10.18 -7.44 1.69
CA ASN A 19 10.68 -8.69 1.13
C ASN A 19 9.54 -9.53 0.56
N ARG A 20 8.41 -9.59 1.28
CA ARG A 20 7.24 -10.35 0.82
C ARG A 20 6.58 -9.76 -0.42
N VAL A 21 6.45 -8.44 -0.49
CA VAL A 21 5.97 -7.75 -1.70
C VAL A 21 6.90 -8.03 -2.89
N ARG A 22 8.22 -8.01 -2.67
CA ARG A 22 9.21 -8.37 -3.70
C ARG A 22 9.01 -9.80 -4.19
N GLU A 23 8.84 -10.77 -3.30
CA GLU A 23 8.58 -12.16 -3.68
C GLU A 23 7.33 -12.31 -4.55
N PHE A 24 6.21 -11.67 -4.18
CA PHE A 24 4.97 -11.69 -4.96
C PHE A 24 5.16 -11.07 -6.34
N SER A 25 5.92 -9.98 -6.42
CA SER A 25 6.19 -9.26 -7.66
C SER A 25 7.11 -10.07 -8.59
N THR A 26 8.13 -10.72 -8.04
CA THR A 26 9.03 -11.63 -8.77
C THR A 26 8.28 -12.87 -9.27
N LYS A 27 7.38 -13.45 -8.47
CA LYS A 27 6.55 -14.61 -8.87
C LYS A 27 5.69 -14.36 -10.11
N ILE A 28 5.34 -13.10 -10.40
CA ILE A 28 4.60 -12.75 -11.62
C ILE A 28 5.50 -12.23 -12.74
N GLY A 29 6.82 -12.15 -12.54
CA GLY A 29 7.77 -11.60 -13.51
C GLY A 29 7.62 -10.09 -13.71
N MET A 30 7.28 -9.34 -12.66
CA MET A 30 7.22 -7.88 -12.70
C MET A 30 8.62 -7.28 -12.90
N SER A 31 8.76 -6.25 -13.73
CA SER A 31 10.05 -5.57 -13.96
C SER A 31 10.59 -4.90 -12.68
N LEU A 32 11.91 -4.75 -12.56
CA LEU A 32 12.52 -4.10 -11.39
C LEU A 32 12.00 -2.67 -11.16
N VAL A 33 11.76 -1.91 -12.23
CA VAL A 33 11.18 -0.56 -12.13
C VAL A 33 9.80 -0.61 -11.48
N ASN A 34 8.92 -1.52 -11.92
CA ASN A 34 7.59 -1.67 -11.35
C ASN A 34 7.61 -2.23 -9.92
N GLN A 35 8.55 -3.12 -9.62
CA GLN A 35 8.79 -3.58 -8.25
C GLN A 35 9.15 -2.42 -7.32
N THR A 36 10.07 -1.54 -7.75
CA THR A 36 10.47 -0.37 -6.97
C THR A 36 9.29 0.57 -6.73
N LYS A 37 8.49 0.86 -7.77
CA LYS A 37 7.26 1.68 -7.63
C LYS A 37 6.30 1.10 -6.60
N LEU A 38 5.94 -0.18 -6.74
CA LEU A 38 5.03 -0.86 -5.82
C LEU A 38 5.57 -0.90 -4.39
N ILE A 39 6.83 -1.28 -4.19
CA ILE A 39 7.45 -1.35 -2.87
C ILE A 39 7.51 0.04 -2.21
N THR A 40 7.77 1.10 -2.99
CA THR A 40 7.81 2.47 -2.49
C THR A 40 6.43 2.91 -2.01
N ALA A 41 5.42 2.77 -2.87
CA ALA A 41 4.02 3.08 -2.55
C ALA A 41 3.52 2.29 -1.33
N ALA A 42 3.81 0.99 -1.30
CA ALA A 42 3.42 0.11 -0.20
C ALA A 42 4.10 0.46 1.12
N SER A 43 5.38 0.87 1.09
CA SER A 43 6.12 1.26 2.29
C SER A 43 5.57 2.55 2.92
N GLU A 44 5.10 3.50 2.10
CA GLU A 44 4.43 4.70 2.61
C GLU A 44 3.10 4.38 3.29
N LEU A 45 2.31 3.45 2.74
CA LEU A 45 1.06 3.01 3.36
C LEU A 45 1.28 2.28 4.68
N VAL A 46 2.30 1.40 4.75
CA VAL A 46 2.71 0.75 6.00
C VAL A 46 3.14 1.77 7.05
N ARG A 47 3.93 2.78 6.66
CA ARG A 47 4.34 3.85 7.59
C ARG A 47 3.15 4.67 8.09
N ASN A 48 2.20 4.99 7.21
CA ASN A 48 0.98 5.70 7.63
C ASN A 48 0.17 4.87 8.64
N MET A 49 0.00 3.57 8.37
CA MET A 49 -0.67 2.65 9.28
C MET A 49 -0.01 2.60 10.67
N LEU A 50 1.33 2.45 10.72
CA LEU A 50 2.06 2.47 11.99
C LEU A 50 1.93 3.82 12.72
N LYS A 51 2.07 4.92 11.98
CA LYS A 51 2.10 6.28 12.55
C LYS A 51 0.74 6.76 13.06
N TYR A 52 -0.35 6.47 12.33
CA TYR A 52 -1.66 7.05 12.59
C TYR A 52 -2.64 6.07 13.25
N ALA A 53 -2.39 4.76 13.14
CA ALA A 53 -3.31 3.73 13.59
C ALA A 53 -2.68 2.66 14.51
N ASN A 54 -1.42 2.86 14.94
CA ASN A 54 -0.66 1.88 15.73
C ASN A 54 -0.50 0.51 15.06
N GLY A 55 -0.56 0.47 13.73
CA GLY A 55 -0.46 -0.78 12.97
C GLY A 55 -1.79 -1.24 12.38
N GLY A 56 -1.81 -2.50 11.96
CA GLY A 56 -2.91 -3.12 11.25
C GLY A 56 -2.46 -4.37 10.51
N LYS A 57 -3.21 -4.74 9.47
CA LYS A 57 -2.89 -5.91 8.63
C LYS A 57 -2.83 -5.55 7.17
N VAL A 58 -1.99 -6.27 6.42
CA VAL A 58 -1.89 -6.15 4.98
C VAL A 58 -2.20 -7.49 4.33
N VAL A 59 -3.13 -7.48 3.39
CA VAL A 59 -3.45 -8.62 2.54
C VAL A 59 -2.69 -8.47 1.22
N LEU A 60 -1.91 -9.48 0.85
CA LEU A 60 -1.17 -9.54 -0.41
C LEU A 60 -1.79 -10.59 -1.31
N GLU A 61 -2.12 -10.23 -2.54
CA GLU A 61 -2.77 -11.13 -3.49
C GLU A 61 -2.12 -11.03 -4.88
N ILE A 62 -1.84 -12.17 -5.50
CA ILE A 62 -1.60 -12.21 -6.94
C ILE A 62 -2.95 -12.31 -7.63
N ILE A 63 -3.30 -11.27 -8.39
CA ILE A 63 -4.57 -11.17 -9.10
C ILE A 63 -4.38 -11.32 -10.61
N SER A 64 -5.46 -11.61 -11.33
CA SER A 64 -5.46 -11.68 -12.80
C SER A 64 -6.73 -11.05 -13.36
N LYS A 65 -6.58 -10.20 -14.39
CA LYS A 65 -7.67 -9.51 -15.08
C LYS A 65 -7.29 -9.33 -16.55
N ASN A 66 -8.16 -9.70 -17.48
CA ASN A 66 -7.93 -9.55 -18.93
C ASN A 66 -6.55 -10.09 -19.39
N ALA A 67 -6.20 -11.31 -18.97
CA ALA A 67 -4.90 -11.96 -19.22
C ALA A 67 -3.65 -11.25 -18.63
N GLN A 68 -3.82 -10.16 -17.87
CA GLN A 68 -2.74 -9.52 -17.12
C GLN A 68 -2.69 -10.02 -15.68
N ARG A 69 -1.48 -10.22 -15.15
CA ARG A 69 -1.23 -10.51 -13.73
C ARG A 69 -0.81 -9.24 -13.01
N GLY A 70 -1.22 -9.10 -11.75
CA GLY A 70 -0.85 -7.98 -10.91
C GLY A 70 -0.71 -8.40 -9.45
N VAL A 71 -0.13 -7.50 -8.64
CA VAL A 71 -0.11 -7.63 -7.19
C VAL A 71 -1.11 -6.63 -6.62
N ARG A 72 -2.07 -7.12 -5.84
CA ARG A 72 -2.94 -6.29 -5.00
C ARG A 72 -2.42 -6.30 -3.58
N LEU A 73 -2.36 -5.12 -2.97
CA LEU A 73 -2.08 -4.94 -1.55
C LEU A 73 -3.26 -4.20 -0.92
N THR A 74 -3.84 -4.77 0.14
CA THR A 74 -4.94 -4.16 0.89
C THR A 74 -4.50 -3.95 2.33
N PHE A 75 -4.36 -2.68 2.71
CA PHE A 75 -3.94 -2.20 4.02
C PHE A 75 -5.20 -1.90 4.83
N ILE A 76 -5.33 -2.51 6.01
CA ILE A 76 -6.51 -2.40 6.85
C ILE A 76 -6.06 -2.07 8.27
N ASP A 77 -6.49 -0.93 8.78
CA ASP A 77 -6.28 -0.50 10.16
C ASP A 77 -7.61 -0.17 10.86
N GLU A 78 -7.59 -0.20 12.17
CA GLU A 78 -8.71 0.15 13.07
C GLU A 78 -8.40 1.45 13.83
N GLY A 79 -7.66 2.35 13.17
CA GLY A 79 -7.25 3.62 13.74
C GLY A 79 -8.37 4.65 13.83
N PRO A 80 -8.03 5.94 14.07
CA PRO A 80 -9.03 7.01 14.19
C PRO A 80 -9.78 7.32 12.89
N GLY A 81 -9.33 6.79 11.74
CA GLY A 81 -9.85 7.15 10.43
C GLY A 81 -9.42 8.53 9.94
N ILE A 82 -9.89 8.91 8.75
CA ILE A 82 -9.57 10.17 8.07
C ILE A 82 -10.88 10.94 7.88
N ALA A 83 -10.99 12.10 8.53
CA ALA A 83 -12.19 12.94 8.49
C ALA A 83 -12.45 13.54 7.09
N ASP A 84 -11.40 14.04 6.44
CA ASP A 84 -11.48 14.59 5.08
C ASP A 84 -10.47 13.88 4.16
N ILE A 85 -10.95 12.86 3.45
CA ILE A 85 -10.15 12.12 2.47
C ILE A 85 -9.70 13.04 1.33
N GLN A 86 -10.53 14.00 0.90
CA GLN A 86 -10.18 14.88 -0.21
C GLN A 86 -9.01 15.78 0.18
N ALA A 87 -9.00 16.31 1.40
CA ALA A 87 -7.86 17.06 1.94
C ALA A 87 -6.60 16.19 2.06
N ALA A 88 -6.73 14.96 2.56
CA ALA A 88 -5.60 14.02 2.68
C ALA A 88 -5.00 13.60 1.33
N MET A 89 -5.77 13.72 0.25
CA MET A 89 -5.36 13.47 -1.14
C MET A 89 -4.78 14.70 -1.85
N ARG A 90 -4.64 15.85 -1.18
CA ARG A 90 -3.95 17.03 -1.73
C ARG A 90 -2.44 16.96 -1.47
N ASP A 91 -1.65 17.39 -2.44
CA ASP A 91 -0.20 17.52 -2.26
C ASP A 91 0.11 18.49 -1.12
N GLY A 92 1.15 18.18 -0.33
CA GLY A 92 1.58 19.00 0.81
C GLY A 92 0.92 18.68 2.16
N PHE A 93 -0.10 17.80 2.21
CA PHE A 93 -0.75 17.42 3.48
C PHE A 93 0.17 16.60 4.41
N SER A 94 1.09 15.81 3.84
CA SER A 94 2.01 14.97 4.60
C SER A 94 3.27 15.75 5.00
N THR A 95 3.27 16.30 6.21
CA THR A 95 4.36 17.12 6.79
C THR A 95 5.44 16.30 7.54
N GLY A 96 5.45 14.97 7.43
CA GLY A 96 6.35 14.10 8.19
C GLY A 96 7.62 13.68 7.44
N LYS A 97 8.72 13.43 8.19
CA LYS A 97 10.06 12.92 7.79
C LYS A 97 10.09 11.55 7.05
N SER A 98 9.10 11.26 6.21
CA SER A 98 9.03 10.09 5.32
C SER A 98 9.67 10.43 3.95
N LEU A 99 9.60 9.53 2.97
CA LEU A 99 9.99 9.85 1.58
C LEU A 99 9.13 10.96 0.95
N GLY A 100 8.15 11.51 1.67
CA GLY A 100 7.45 12.75 1.33
C GLY A 100 6.37 12.58 0.28
N LEU A 101 6.06 11.34 -0.11
CA LEU A 101 5.08 11.06 -1.16
C LEU A 101 3.64 11.21 -0.67
N GLY A 102 3.36 10.79 0.57
CA GLY A 102 2.01 10.75 1.12
C GLY A 102 1.04 9.90 0.28
N LEU A 103 -0.26 9.98 0.58
CA LEU A 103 -1.30 9.33 -0.22
C LEU A 103 -1.31 9.76 -1.71
N PRO A 104 -1.08 11.05 -2.05
CA PRO A 104 -1.05 11.49 -3.45
C PRO A 104 0.10 10.84 -4.24
N GLY A 105 1.30 10.79 -3.65
CA GLY A 105 2.46 10.17 -4.28
C GLY A 105 2.32 8.66 -4.40
N THR A 106 1.73 7.99 -3.39
CA THR A 106 1.36 6.57 -3.48
C THR A 106 0.43 6.32 -4.67
N LYS A 107 -0.62 7.12 -4.83
CA LYS A 107 -1.57 7.01 -5.96
C LYS A 107 -0.89 7.17 -7.33
N ARG A 108 0.14 8.03 -7.44
CA ARG A 108 0.91 8.23 -8.68
C ARG A 108 1.80 7.05 -9.07
N LEU A 109 2.22 6.23 -8.10
CA LEU A 109 3.16 5.13 -8.32
C LEU A 109 2.49 3.82 -8.73
N VAL A 110 1.18 3.68 -8.50
CA VAL A 110 0.42 2.45 -8.70
C VAL A 110 -0.59 2.60 -9.83
N ASN A 111 -1.06 1.49 -10.38
CA ASN A 111 -2.03 1.52 -11.47
C ASN A 111 -3.46 1.75 -10.99
N GLU A 112 -3.83 1.18 -9.84
CA GLU A 112 -5.13 1.38 -9.22
C GLU A 112 -4.95 1.70 -7.74
N PHE A 113 -5.73 2.65 -7.24
CA PHE A 113 -5.71 3.13 -5.86
C PHE A 113 -7.15 3.39 -5.42
N ASP A 114 -7.55 2.76 -4.32
CA ASP A 114 -8.83 2.97 -3.64
C ASP A 114 -8.58 3.22 -2.15
N ILE A 115 -9.37 4.12 -1.56
CA ILE A 115 -9.31 4.44 -0.14
C ILE A 115 -10.70 4.58 0.42
N LYS A 116 -10.94 3.91 1.55
CA LYS A 116 -12.15 4.01 2.35
C LYS A 116 -11.74 4.27 3.79
N SER A 117 -12.31 5.28 4.41
CA SER A 117 -12.02 5.62 5.79
C SER A 117 -13.26 6.15 6.46
N LYS A 118 -13.43 5.81 7.73
CA LYS A 118 -14.51 6.35 8.56
C LYS A 118 -13.96 6.71 9.93
N VAL A 119 -14.30 7.91 10.39
CA VAL A 119 -13.85 8.43 11.68
C VAL A 119 -14.31 7.51 12.79
N GLY A 120 -13.35 7.06 13.62
CA GLY A 120 -13.57 6.12 14.72
C GLY A 120 -13.65 4.64 14.32
N GLU A 121 -13.56 4.30 13.04
CA GLU A 121 -13.61 2.90 12.56
C GLU A 121 -12.33 2.46 11.85
N GLY A 122 -11.51 3.40 11.37
CA GLY A 122 -10.22 3.11 10.74
C GLY A 122 -10.20 3.36 9.24
N THR A 123 -9.15 2.86 8.59
CA THR A 123 -8.89 3.09 7.18
C THR A 123 -8.57 1.79 6.45
N THR A 124 -9.10 1.67 5.24
CA THR A 124 -8.74 0.63 4.27
C THR A 124 -8.22 1.29 3.00
N VAL A 125 -7.00 0.95 2.61
CA VAL A 125 -6.40 1.36 1.33
C VAL A 125 -6.12 0.13 0.49
N SER A 126 -6.53 0.13 -0.78
CA SER A 126 -6.23 -0.93 -1.73
C SER A 126 -5.46 -0.37 -2.90
N ILE A 127 -4.30 -0.97 -3.21
CA ILE A 127 -3.50 -0.64 -4.38
C ILE A 127 -3.28 -1.86 -5.26
N ILE A 128 -3.20 -1.63 -6.57
CA ILE A 128 -2.85 -2.66 -7.55
C ILE A 128 -1.72 -2.12 -8.44
N HIS A 129 -0.69 -2.95 -8.63
CA HIS A 129 0.30 -2.74 -9.68
C HIS A 129 0.31 -3.94 -10.63
N TRP A 130 0.05 -3.68 -11.91
CA TRP A 130 0.04 -4.69 -12.96
C TRP A 130 1.48 -4.97 -13.40
N LYS A 131 1.77 -6.23 -13.74
CA LYS A 131 3.11 -6.68 -14.18
C LYS A 131 3.73 -5.74 -15.23
N HIS A 132 2.92 -5.35 -16.21
CA HIS A 132 3.30 -4.48 -17.34
C HIS A 132 2.67 -3.08 -17.26
N GLY A 133 2.11 -2.70 -16.10
CA GLY A 133 1.56 -1.36 -15.91
C GLY A 133 2.64 -0.29 -16.00
N ARG A 134 2.30 0.87 -16.57
CA ARG A 134 3.16 2.07 -16.50
C ARG A 134 3.09 2.72 -15.14
#